data_AF-A0A453P630-F1
#
_entry.id   AF-A0A453P630-F1
#
_cell.length_a   1.000
_cell.length_b   1.000
_cell.length_c   1.000
_cell.angle_alpha   90.00
_cell.angle_beta   90.00
_cell.angle_gamma   90.00
#
_symmetry.space_group_name_H-M   'P 1'
#
loop_
_entity.id
_entity.type
_entity.pdbx_description
1 polymer ?
#
loop_
_entity_poly.entity_id
_entity_poly.type
_entity_poly.pdbx_seq_one_letter_code
_entity_poly.pdbx_strand_id
1 'polypeptide(L)'
;MQAQREAPPDMQCRDKFLVQSAVVSQDISPKDINGDMFTKESGNVVDEVKLQVVYAPPSKPTSVNEGSDQESLGSWSYQEVKS
;
A
#
# COMPACT_ATOMS: atom_id res chain seq x y z
N MET A 1 -37.35 -6.83 12.77
CA MET A 1 -36.15 -6.19 12.18
C MET A 1 -35.44 -7.25 11.34
N GLN A 2 -35.16 -7.00 10.07
CA GLN A 2 -34.55 -7.97 9.16
C GLN A 2 -33.06 -7.61 8.98
N ALA A 3 -32.17 -8.60 9.09
CA ALA A 3 -30.73 -8.39 8.98
C ALA A 3 -30.32 -8.19 7.51
N GLN A 4 -29.47 -7.20 7.26
CA GLN A 4 -28.88 -6.95 5.95
C GLN A 4 -28.00 -8.15 5.56
N ARG A 5 -28.33 -8.81 4.44
CA ARG A 5 -27.66 -10.03 3.95
C ARG A 5 -26.44 -9.76 3.07
N GLU A 6 -26.29 -8.54 2.56
CA GLU A 6 -25.30 -8.21 1.52
C GLU A 6 -24.64 -6.86 1.81
N ALA A 7 -23.33 -6.77 1.54
CA ALA A 7 -22.58 -5.53 1.64
C ALA A 7 -23.19 -4.43 0.75
N PRO A 8 -23.22 -3.15 1.18
CA PRO A 8 -23.70 -2.08 0.33
C PRO A 8 -22.93 -2.06 -1.00
N PRO A 9 -23.61 -1.92 -2.16
CA PRO A 9 -23.00 -2.00 -3.48
C PRO A 9 -21.96 -0.91 -3.77
N ASP A 10 -21.87 0.10 -2.90
CA ASP A 10 -20.93 1.21 -3.00
C ASP A 10 -19.76 1.08 -2.00
N MET A 11 -19.21 -0.13 -1.83
CA MET A 11 -17.95 -0.40 -1.11
C MET A 11 -16.73 0.21 -1.85
N GLN A 12 -16.82 1.47 -2.27
CA GLN A 12 -15.73 2.22 -2.84
C GLN A 12 -15.19 3.15 -1.76
N CYS A 13 -14.14 2.71 -1.07
CA CYS A 13 -13.34 3.63 -0.28
C CYS A 13 -12.78 4.68 -1.24
N ARG A 14 -13.14 5.95 -1.04
CA ARG A 14 -12.57 7.06 -1.82
C ARG A 14 -11.33 7.63 -1.17
N ASP A 15 -10.92 7.02 -0.05
CA ASP A 15 -9.74 7.43 0.69
C ASP A 15 -8.50 7.18 -0.17
N LYS A 16 -7.56 8.11 -0.04
CA LYS A 16 -6.27 8.09 -0.69
C LYS A 16 -5.22 8.28 0.38
N PHE A 17 -4.25 7.39 0.42
CA PHE A 17 -3.05 7.56 1.22
C PHE A 17 -1.98 8.22 0.37
N LEU A 18 -1.30 9.20 0.94
CA LEU A 18 -0.07 9.72 0.40
C LEU A 18 1.07 9.16 1.26
N VAL A 19 1.96 8.40 0.65
CA VAL A 19 3.21 7.95 1.25
C VAL A 19 4.32 8.85 0.73
N GLN A 20 5.07 9.48 1.63
CA GLN A 20 6.24 10.27 1.28
C GLN A 20 7.48 9.61 1.85
N SER A 21 8.56 9.58 1.07
CA SER A 21 9.87 9.11 1.49
C SER A 21 10.93 10.13 1.14
N ALA A 22 11.84 10.41 2.07
CA ALA A 22 12.95 11.34 1.86
C ALA A 22 14.28 10.59 2.00
N VAL A 23 15.26 10.94 1.18
CA VAL A 23 16.64 10.45 1.34
C VAL A 23 17.30 11.22 2.48
N VAL A 24 17.86 10.50 3.45
CA VAL A 24 18.50 11.06 4.64
C VAL A 24 19.91 10.52 4.82
N SER A 25 20.76 11.24 5.54
CA SER A 25 22.09 10.77 5.91
C SER A 25 22.03 9.65 6.95
N GLN A 26 23.08 8.81 7.00
CA GLN A 26 23.15 7.70 7.97
C GLN A 26 23.23 8.16 9.43
N ASP A 27 23.67 9.40 9.66
CA ASP A 27 23.87 9.96 11.00
C ASP A 27 22.60 10.54 11.62
N ILE A 28 21.45 10.44 10.93
CA ILE A 28 20.23 11.07 11.41
C ILE A 28 19.66 10.35 12.63
N SER A 29 19.33 11.11 13.67
CA SER A 29 18.66 10.55 14.85
C SER A 29 17.14 10.72 14.74
N PRO A 30 16.34 9.91 15.46
CA PRO A 30 14.88 10.05 15.47
C PRO A 30 14.40 11.43 15.95
N LYS A 31 15.23 12.19 16.67
CA LYS A 31 14.90 13.53 17.16
C LYS A 31 15.02 14.60 16.08
N ASP A 32 15.80 14.33 15.03
CA ASP A 32 16.05 15.26 13.94
C ASP A 32 15.00 15.11 12.82
N ILE A 33 14.19 14.04 12.88
CA ILE A 33 13.09 13.79 11.94
C ILE A 33 11.99 14.83 12.16
N ASN A 34 11.83 15.72 11.19
CA ASN A 34 10.81 16.76 11.20
C ASN A 34 10.05 16.79 9.86
N GLY A 35 8.96 17.57 9.81
CA GLY A 35 8.12 17.68 8.61
C GLY A 35 8.80 18.35 7.41
N ASP A 36 9.77 19.24 7.63
CA ASP A 36 10.50 19.96 6.58
C ASP A 36 11.31 19.01 5.69
N MET A 37 11.74 17.87 6.24
CA MET A 37 12.44 16.82 5.51
C MET A 37 11.62 16.23 4.35
N PHE A 38 10.29 16.29 4.44
CA PHE A 38 9.37 15.78 3.43
C PHE A 38 8.85 16.88 2.50
N THR A 39 9.37 18.11 2.62
CA THR A 39 8.98 19.23 1.76
C THR A 39 9.95 19.36 0.59
N LYS A 40 9.43 19.37 -0.64
CA LYS A 40 10.23 19.48 -1.87
C LYS A 40 10.87 20.86 -2.08
N GLU A 41 10.28 21.91 -1.51
CA GLU A 41 10.80 23.28 -1.65
C GLU A 41 12.09 23.53 -0.84
N SER A 42 12.38 22.67 0.13
CA SER A 42 13.59 22.73 0.97
C SER A 42 14.84 22.14 0.29
N GLY A 43 14.74 21.75 -0.99
CA GLY A 43 15.84 21.16 -1.78
C GLY A 43 16.07 19.67 -1.52
N ASN A 44 15.20 19.03 -0.73
CA ASN A 44 15.28 17.61 -0.39
C ASN A 44 14.83 16.71 -1.54
N VAL A 45 15.44 15.53 -1.65
CA VAL A 45 14.96 14.47 -2.56
C VAL A 45 13.82 13.72 -1.86
N VAL A 46 12.59 14.02 -2.27
CA VAL A 46 11.36 13.44 -1.71
C VAL A 46 10.55 12.75 -2.81
N ASP A 47 10.33 11.45 -2.63
CA ASP A 47 9.44 10.64 -3.45
C ASP A 47 8.05 10.56 -2.83
N GLU A 48 7.03 10.58 -3.69
CA GLU A 48 5.63 10.57 -3.27
C GLU A 48 4.84 9.52 -4.02
N VAL A 49 4.13 8.67 -3.28
CA VAL A 49 3.30 7.61 -3.83
C VAL A 49 1.87 7.77 -3.33
N LYS A 50 0.92 7.87 -4.26
CA LYS A 50 -0.52 7.93 -3.94
C LYS A 50 -1.11 6.53 -4.06
N LEU A 51 -1.63 6.03 -2.94
CA LEU A 51 -2.25 4.72 -2.85
C LEU A 51 -3.76 4.90 -2.70
N GLN A 52 -4.54 4.17 -3.51
CA GLN A 52 -5.99 4.14 -3.41
C GLN A 52 -6.41 2.97 -2.52
N VAL A 53 -7.38 3.21 -1.64
CA VAL A 53 -7.94 2.15 -0.80
C VAL A 53 -8.97 1.36 -1.59
N VAL A 54 -8.81 0.04 -1.62
CA VAL A 54 -9.77 -0.90 -2.21
C VAL A 54 -10.20 -1.90 -1.16
N TYR A 55 -11.51 -2.11 -1.05
CA TYR A 55 -12.05 -3.18 -0.19
C TYR A 55 -11.98 -4.50 -0.96
N ALA A 56 -11.26 -5.47 -0.40
CA ALA A 56 -11.21 -6.82 -0.95
C ALA A 56 -12.21 -7.73 -0.21
N PRO A 57 -12.95 -8.59 -0.93
CA PRO A 57 -13.75 -9.61 -0.29
C PRO A 57 -12.84 -10.60 0.47
N PRO A 58 -13.33 -11.23 1.55
CA PRO A 58 -12.53 -12.19 2.30
C PRO A 58 -12.06 -13.31 1.38
N SER A 59 -10.76 -13.58 1.36
CA SER A 59 -10.20 -14.69 0.60
C SER A 59 -10.73 -16.00 1.17
N LYS A 60 -11.30 -16.83 0.30
CA LYS A 60 -11.72 -18.19 0.64
C LYS A 60 -10.51 -18.95 1.23
N PRO A 61 -10.65 -19.63 2.38
CA PRO A 61 -9.54 -20.40 2.95
C PRO A 61 -9.18 -21.49 1.95
N THR A 62 -7.98 -21.41 1.38
CA THR A 62 -7.42 -22.45 0.52
C THR A 62 -7.26 -23.72 1.36
N SER A 63 -8.12 -24.71 1.12
CA SER A 63 -7.81 -26.09 1.51
C SER A 63 -6.52 -26.45 0.79
N VAL A 64 -5.43 -26.59 1.55
CA VAL A 64 -4.14 -27.06 1.03
C VAL A 64 -4.39 -28.42 0.38
N ASN A 65 -4.37 -28.47 -0.94
CA ASN A 65 -4.17 -29.70 -1.68
C ASN A 65 -2.93 -29.48 -2.55
N GLU A 66 -1.89 -30.24 -2.24
CA GLU A 66 -0.66 -30.29 -3.01
C GLU A 66 -0.98 -30.63 -4.47
N GLY A 67 -0.56 -29.77 -5.39
CA GLY A 67 -0.49 -30.09 -6.81
C GLY A 67 -1.59 -29.48 -7.67
N SER A 68 -1.39 -28.24 -8.10
CA SER A 68 -1.60 -27.84 -9.50
C SER A 68 -1.24 -26.37 -9.66
N ASP A 69 -0.28 -26.08 -10.53
CA ASP A 69 0.04 -24.75 -11.01
C ASP A 69 -1.23 -24.06 -11.53
N GLN A 70 -1.80 -23.18 -10.70
CA GLN A 70 -2.85 -22.27 -11.14
C GLN A 70 -2.35 -20.84 -10.94
N GLU A 71 -1.48 -20.45 -11.87
CA GLU A 71 -1.40 -19.08 -12.35
C GLU A 71 -2.82 -18.54 -12.58
N SER A 72 -3.27 -17.56 -11.77
CA SER A 72 -4.18 -16.49 -12.21
C SER A 72 -4.59 -15.60 -11.03
N LEU A 73 -4.46 -14.29 -11.26
CA LEU A 73 -4.74 -13.11 -10.43
C LEU A 73 -3.68 -12.80 -9.36
N GLY A 74 -2.82 -11.82 -9.52
CA GLY A 74 -2.58 -10.91 -10.64
C GLY A 74 -1.18 -10.35 -10.44
N SER A 75 -0.44 -10.20 -11.53
CA SER A 75 0.96 -9.77 -11.57
C SER A 75 1.20 -8.47 -10.80
N TRP A 76 1.46 -8.57 -9.50
CA TRP A 76 2.27 -7.59 -8.78
C TRP A 76 3.71 -8.00 -9.03
N SER A 77 4.25 -7.56 -10.16
CA SER A 77 5.70 -7.60 -10.35
C SER A 77 6.30 -6.66 -9.33
N TYR A 78 6.81 -7.19 -8.22
CA TYR A 78 7.86 -6.51 -7.48
C TYR A 78 8.99 -6.26 -8.48
N GLN A 79 9.17 -5.00 -8.89
CA GLN A 79 10.43 -4.60 -9.49
C GLN A 79 11.43 -4.59 -8.36
N GLU A 80 12.11 -5.73 -8.20
CA GLU A 80 13.35 -5.80 -7.45
C GLU A 80 14.32 -4.83 -8.11
N VAL A 81 14.48 -3.66 -7.49
CA VAL A 81 15.53 -2.71 -7.83
C VAL A 81 16.86 -3.40 -7.54
N LYS A 82 17.50 -3.89 -8.61
CA LYS A 82 18.85 -4.44 -8.55
C LYS A 82 19.81 -3.37 -8.04
N SER A 83 20.61 -3.79 -7.06
CA SER A 83 21.75 -3.08 -6.49
C SER A 83 22.81 -2.69 -7.52
#